data_AF-A0A3C0UEI8-F1
#
_entry.id   AF-A0A3C0UEI8-F1
#
_cell.length_a   1.000
_cell.length_b   1.000
_cell.length_c   1.000
_cell.angle_alpha   90.00
_cell.angle_beta   90.00
_cell.angle_gamma   90.00
#
_symmetry.space_group_name_H-M   'P 1'
#
loop_
_entity.id
_entity.type
_entity.pdbx_description
1 polymer ?
#
loop_
_entity_poly.entity_id
_entity_poly.type
_entity_poly.pdbx_seq_one_letter_code
_entity_poly.pdbx_strand_id
1 'polypeptide(L)' 'KSMEAMRQRIANIEMILCSLKPGRIRASGTIYPGTKMAIGSAVKTLKDTLQFVSLYVQAGEITFGSLR' A
#
# COMPACT_ATOMS: atom_id res chain seq x y z
N LYS A 1 -4.35 33.98 -13.82
CA LYS A 1 -5.69 33.36 -14.06
C LYS A 1 -5.57 31.96 -14.70
N SER A 2 -4.86 31.75 -15.82
CA SER A 2 -4.70 30.38 -16.38
C SER A 2 -3.64 29.53 -15.65
N MET A 3 -2.55 30.13 -15.18
CA MET A 3 -1.49 29.40 -14.45
C MET A 3 -1.96 28.87 -13.09
N GLU A 4 -2.73 29.66 -12.32
CA GLU A 4 -3.30 29.21 -11.05
C GLU A 4 -4.26 28.02 -11.26
N ALA A 5 -5.11 28.08 -12.29
CA ALA A 5 -6.02 26.99 -12.62
C ALA A 5 -5.27 25.70 -13.02
N MET A 6 -4.17 25.83 -13.77
CA MET A 6 -3.32 24.71 -14.14
C MET A 6 -2.63 24.10 -12.91
N ARG A 7 -2.08 24.93 -12.02
CA ARG A 7 -1.47 24.48 -10.76
C ARG A 7 -2.48 23.76 -9.87
N GLN A 8 -3.70 24.28 -9.76
CA GLN A 8 -4.76 23.65 -8.97
C GLN A 8 -5.15 22.28 -9.54
N ARG A 9 -5.21 22.13 -10.87
CA ARG A 9 -5.49 20.84 -11.51
C ARG A 9 -4.39 19.81 -11.23
N ILE A 10 -3.13 20.22 -11.31
CA ILE A 10 -1.99 19.34 -10.99
C ILE A 10 -2.05 18.90 -9.53
N ALA A 11 -2.25 19.85 -8.59
CA ALA A 11 -2.36 19.54 -7.17
C ALA A 11 -3.53 18.59 -6.85
N ASN A 12 -4.67 18.76 -7.52
CA ASN A 12 -5.81 17.86 -7.34
C ASN A 12 -5.50 16.43 -7.86
N ILE A 13 -4.80 16.31 -8.99
CA ILE A 13 -4.36 15.01 -9.52
C ILE A 13 -3.38 14.35 -8.54
N GLU A 14 -2.40 15.08 -8.03
CA GLU A 14 -1.44 14.58 -7.04
C GLU A 14 -2.13 14.16 -5.75
N MET A 15 -3.14 14.91 -5.30
CA MET A 15 -3.91 14.60 -4.10
C MET A 15 -4.73 13.31 -4.27
N ILE A 16 -5.36 13.11 -5.43
CA ILE A 16 -6.07 11.87 -5.76
C ILE A 16 -5.09 10.70 -5.87
N LEU A 17 -3.92 10.90 -6.48
CA LEU A 17 -2.88 9.86 -6.55
C LEU A 17 -2.30 9.55 -5.16
N CYS A 18 -2.20 10.54 -4.27
CA CYS A 18 -1.70 10.36 -2.92
C CYS A 18 -2.74 9.77 -1.96
N SER A 19 -4.03 10.07 -2.12
CA SER A 19 -5.11 9.41 -1.37
C SER A 19 -5.24 7.93 -1.73
N LEU A 20 -4.75 7.54 -2.91
CA LEU A 20 -4.62 6.17 -3.37
C LEU A 20 -3.31 5.49 -2.91
N LYS A 21 -2.44 6.13 -2.11
CA LYS A 21 -1.23 5.46 -1.61
C LYS A 21 -1.67 4.24 -0.81
N PRO A 22 -1.31 3.02 -1.25
CA PRO A 22 -1.75 1.82 -0.58
C PRO A 22 -1.21 1.82 0.85
N GLY A 23 -2.11 1.59 1.80
CA GLY A 23 -1.75 1.55 3.22
C GLY A 23 -0.59 0.58 3.47
N ARG A 24 0.34 0.99 4.33
CA ARG A 24 1.44 0.11 4.77
C ARG A 24 1.05 -0.54 6.09
N ILE A 25 1.02 -1.88 6.12
CA ILE A 25 0.78 -2.65 7.33
C ILE A 25 2.14 -3.08 7.90
N ARG A 26 2.40 -2.77 9.17
CA ARG A 26 3.61 -3.21 9.89
C ARG A 26 3.22 -4.32 10.85
N ALA A 27 3.83 -5.48 10.70
CA ALA A 27 3.64 -6.60 11.61
C ALA A 27 4.93 -6.82 12.41
N SER A 28 4.90 -6.48 13.71
CA SER A 28 6.01 -6.69 14.65
C SER A 28 6.00 -8.09 15.29
N GLY A 29 5.23 -9.02 14.73
CA GLY A 29 5.11 -10.40 15.20
C GLY A 29 5.10 -11.38 14.03
N THR A 30 4.51 -12.55 14.24
CA THR A 30 4.45 -13.64 13.27
C THR A 30 3.10 -13.68 12.54
N ILE A 31 3.13 -13.79 11.22
CA ILE A 31 1.97 -14.08 10.38
C ILE A 31 2.12 -15.52 9.89
N TYR A 32 1.14 -16.37 10.19
CA TYR A 32 1.19 -17.78 9.85
C TYR A 32 0.62 -18.08 8.44
N PRO A 33 1.02 -19.19 7.81
CA PRO A 33 0.42 -19.69 6.57
C PRO A 33 -1.10 -19.80 6.64
N GLY A 34 -1.76 -19.56 5.51
CA GLY A 34 -3.23 -19.54 5.42
C GLY A 34 -3.86 -18.20 5.80
N THR A 35 -3.10 -17.26 6.36
CA THR A 35 -3.60 -15.91 6.64
C THR A 35 -3.98 -15.20 5.34
N LYS A 36 -5.24 -14.75 5.23
CA LYS A 36 -5.69 -13.89 4.14
C LYS A 36 -5.50 -12.43 4.52
N MET A 37 -4.83 -11.69 3.64
CA MET A 37 -4.50 -10.28 3.82
C MET A 37 -5.16 -9.44 2.74
N ALA A 38 -5.70 -8.29 3.10
CA ALA A 38 -6.29 -7.33 2.17
C ALA A 38 -5.73 -5.93 2.44
N ILE A 39 -5.27 -5.25 1.39
CA ILE A 39 -4.85 -3.83 1.42
C ILE A 39 -5.56 -3.13 0.27
N GLY A 40 -6.60 -2.35 0.58
CA GLY A 40 -7.47 -1.78 -0.45
C GLY A 40 -8.16 -2.89 -1.26
N SER A 41 -8.02 -2.86 -2.58
CA SER A 41 -8.55 -3.88 -3.49
C SER A 41 -7.64 -5.11 -3.68
N ALA A 42 -6.39 -5.07 -3.20
CA ALA A 42 -5.46 -6.18 -3.34
C ALA A 42 -5.71 -7.21 -2.22
N VAL A 43 -5.80 -8.49 -2.59
CA VAL A 43 -5.99 -9.60 -1.65
C VAL A 43 -4.93 -10.68 -1.90
N LYS A 44 -4.29 -11.16 -0.84
CA LYS A 44 -3.28 -12.22 -0.91
C LYS A 44 -3.46 -13.22 0.22
N THR A 45 -3.37 -14.51 -0.10
CA THR A 45 -3.28 -15.57 0.91
C THR A 45 -1.82 -15.95 1.10
N LEU A 46 -1.37 -15.93 2.35
CA LEU A 46 -0.01 -16.24 2.71
C LEU A 46 0.25 -17.75 2.66
N LYS A 47 1.34 -18.16 2.03
CA LYS A 47 1.75 -19.59 1.96
C LYS A 47 2.81 -19.95 2.98
N ASP A 48 3.69 -19.00 3.32
CA ASP A 48 4.82 -19.20 4.22
C ASP A 48 4.70 -18.30 5.43
N THR A 49 5.35 -18.66 6.53
CA THR A 49 5.39 -17.83 7.74
C THR A 49 6.19 -16.54 7.48
N LEU A 50 5.64 -15.38 7.83
CA LEU A 50 6.34 -14.11 7.82
C LEU A 50 6.54 -13.58 9.24
N GLN A 51 7.66 -12.91 9.50
CA GLN A 51 7.95 -12.29 10.80
C GLN A 51 8.60 -10.93 10.60
N PHE A 52 8.23 -9.95 11.43
CA PHE A 52 8.83 -8.62 11.42
C PHE A 52 8.86 -8.01 10.00
N VAL A 53 7.69 -7.91 9.38
CA VAL A 53 7.52 -7.46 7.98
C VAL A 53 6.71 -6.18 7.85
N SER A 54 7.00 -5.42 6.80
CA SER A 54 6.12 -4.37 6.28
C SER A 54 5.46 -4.84 4.99
N LEU A 55 4.13 -4.77 4.93
CA LEU A 55 3.33 -5.13 3.77
C LEU A 55 2.78 -3.88 3.10
N TYR A 56 2.81 -3.87 1.78
CA TYR A 56 2.34 -2.74 0.96
C TYR A 56 1.94 -3.26 -0.42
N VAL A 57 1.10 -2.50 -1.11
CA VAL A 57 0.76 -2.81 -2.50
C VAL A 57 1.78 -2.18 -3.42
N GLN A 58 2.33 -2.98 -4.32
CA GLN A 58 3.20 -2.54 -5.40
C GLN A 58 2.69 -3.17 -6.70
N ALA A 59 2.44 -2.34 -7.71
CA ALA A 59 1.90 -2.78 -9.00
C ALA A 59 0.62 -3.66 -8.90
N GLY A 60 -0.26 -3.38 -7.93
CA GLY A 60 -1.51 -4.12 -7.71
C GLY A 60 -1.37 -5.38 -6.85
N GLU A 61 -0.15 -5.78 -6.50
CA GLU A 61 0.12 -6.99 -5.71
C GLU A 61 0.57 -6.66 -4.29
N ILE A 62 0.14 -7.47 -3.32
CA ILE A 62 0.66 -7.36 -1.95
C ILE A 62 2.08 -7.92 -1.92
N THR A 63 3.02 -7.04 -1.56
CA THR A 63 4.44 -7.33 -1.44
C THR A 63 4.88 -7.11 0.01
N PHE A 64 5.97 -7.75 0.41
CA PHE A 64 6.52 -7.66 1.76
C PHE A 64 7.98 -7.21 1.72
N GLY A 65 8.39 -6.48 2.75
CA GLY A 65 9.78 -6.11 3.00
C GLY A 65 10.10 -6.18 4.49
N SER A 66 11.37 -5.97 4.83
CA SER A 66 11.81 -5.89 6.22
C SER A 66 11.10 -4.75 6.97
N LEU A 67 10.82 -4.96 8.26
CA LEU A 67 10.35 -3.93 9.18
C LEU A 67 11.46 -2.90 9.45
N ARG A 68 11.67 -1.97 8.51
CA ARG A 68 12.35 -0.69 8.73
C ARG A 68 11.32 0.41 8.97
#